data_AF-A0A345CNK9-F1
#
_entry.id   AF-A0A345CNK9-F1
#
_cell.length_a   1.000
_cell.length_b   1.000
_cell.length_c   1.000
_cell.angle_alpha   90.00
_cell.angle_beta   90.00
_cell.angle_gamma   90.00
#
_symmetry.space_group_name_H-M   'P 1'
#
loop_
_entity.id
_entity.type
_entity.pdbx_description
1 polymer ?
#
loop_
_entity_poly.entity_id
_entity_poly.type
_entity_poly.pdbx_seq_one_letter_code
_entity_poly.pdbx_strand_id
1 'polypeptide(L)' 'MKKLNAQLANWPDRENAVYDIYENTEQVAEISNEPGEGLKIDIFPSPDGSWHFCFNEFLSLLEEVGKNLEKP' A
#
# COMPACT_ATOMS: atom_id res chain seq x y z
N MET A 1 8.13 -15.14 -8.56
CA MET A 1 7.61 -13.88 -8.00
C MET A 1 7.38 -14.13 -6.52
N LYS A 2 7.87 -13.23 -5.66
CA LYS A 2 7.64 -13.35 -4.23
C LYS A 2 6.22 -12.87 -3.92
N LYS A 3 5.66 -13.35 -2.81
CA LYS A 3 4.29 -13.04 -2.41
C LYS A 3 4.24 -11.62 -1.84
N LEU A 4 3.22 -10.86 -2.24
CA LEU A 4 2.92 -9.59 -1.62
C LEU A 4 2.10 -9.81 -0.35
N ASN A 5 2.36 -8.99 0.65
CA ASN A 5 1.52 -8.88 1.82
C ASN A 5 1.20 -7.41 2.08
N ALA A 6 0.16 -7.17 2.86
CA ALA A 6 -0.19 -5.81 3.23
C ALA A 6 -0.63 -5.71 4.68
N GLN A 7 -0.49 -4.52 5.24
CA GLN A 7 -0.82 -4.20 6.61
C GLN A 7 -1.55 -2.85 6.68
N LEU A 8 -2.67 -2.82 7.39
CA LEU A 8 -3.28 -1.56 7.83
C LEU A 8 -2.53 -1.08 9.08
N ALA A 9 -1.88 0.08 8.99
CA ALA A 9 -1.09 0.67 10.05
C ALA A 9 -1.69 2.01 10.52
N ASN A 10 -1.64 2.24 11.82
CA ASN A 10 -1.96 3.54 12.43
C ASN A 10 -0.68 4.06 13.07
N TRP A 11 0.05 4.88 12.32
CA TRP A 11 1.33 5.42 12.77
C TRP A 11 1.12 6.59 13.73
N PRO A 12 1.84 6.69 14.86
CA PRO A 12 1.64 7.74 15.86
C PRO A 12 1.87 9.17 15.34
N ASP A 13 2.65 9.29 14.28
CA ASP A 13 3.02 10.53 13.59
C ASP A 13 2.10 10.87 12.41
N ARG A 14 1.06 10.08 12.15
CA ARG A 14 0.06 10.34 11.11
C ARG A 14 -1.34 10.49 11.67
N GLU A 15 -2.10 11.41 11.06
CA GLU A 15 -3.51 11.61 11.40
C GLU A 15 -4.42 10.51 10.81
N ASN A 16 -3.99 9.86 9.73
CA ASN A 16 -4.77 8.84 9.02
C ASN A 16 -4.07 7.47 9.04
N ALA A 17 -4.88 6.41 8.99
CA ALA A 17 -4.39 5.07 8.76
C ALA A 17 -3.81 4.95 7.35
N VAL A 18 -2.79 4.10 7.20
CA VAL A 18 -2.18 3.78 5.91
C VAL A 18 -2.24 2.28 5.65
N TYR A 19 -2.20 1.92 4.37
CA TYR A 19 -2.16 0.56 3.89
C TYR A 19 -0.79 0.31 3.25
N ASP A 20 0.08 -0.36 4.00
CA ASP A 20 1.44 -0.65 3.60
C ASP A 20 1.49 -1.97 2.85
N ILE A 21 2.12 -2.00 1.67
CA ILE A 21 2.32 -3.21 0.86
C ILE A 21 3.81 -3.56 0.90
N TYR A 22 4.11 -4.85 1.13
CA TYR A 22 5.47 -5.36 1.20
C TYR A 22 5.72 -6.56 0.28
N GLU A 23 6.95 -6.65 -0.22
CA GLU A 23 7.55 -7.87 -0.74
C GLU A 23 8.58 -8.37 0.31
N ASN A 24 8.28 -9.50 0.97
CA ASN A 24 9.02 -9.95 2.15
C ASN A 24 9.08 -8.88 3.27
N THR A 25 10.23 -8.21 3.44
CA THR A 25 10.48 -7.17 4.45
C THR A 25 10.64 -5.78 3.83
N GLU A 26 10.59 -5.68 2.51
CA GLU A 26 10.78 -4.41 1.79
C GLU A 26 9.41 -3.80 1.51
N GLN A 27 9.20 -2.56 1.96
CA GLN A 27 7.99 -1.82 1.66
C GLN A 27 8.05 -1.36 0.20
N VAL A 28 7.03 -1.72 -0.57
CA VAL A 28 6.98 -1.44 -2.01
C VAL A 28 6.03 -0.31 -2.34
N ALA A 29 4.95 -0.18 -1.56
CA ALA A 29 4.01 0.90 -1.69
C ALA A 29 3.35 1.22 -0.35
N GLU A 30 2.91 2.46 -0.21
CA GLU A 30 2.03 2.92 0.86
C GLU A 30 0.81 3.56 0.21
N ILE A 31 -0.36 3.29 0.77
CA ILE A 31 -1.61 3.89 0.31
C ILE A 31 -2.25 4.58 1.50
N SER A 32 -2.62 5.84 1.33
CA SER A 32 -3.24 6.64 2.37
C SER A 32 -4.47 7.37 1.83
N ASN A 33 -5.40 7.72 2.71
CA ASN A 33 -6.53 8.57 2.39
C ASN A 33 -6.30 9.94 3.03
N GLU A 34 -5.74 10.86 2.25
CA GLU A 34 -5.31 12.17 2.77
C GLU A 34 -6.48 13.17 2.82
N PRO A 35 -6.60 13.98 3.89
CA PRO A 35 -7.75 14.84 4.08
C PRO A 35 -7.79 15.94 3.01
N GLY A 36 -8.86 15.97 2.22
CA GLY A 36 -9.03 16.94 1.13
C GLY A 36 -8.34 16.56 -0.19
N GLU A 37 -7.56 15.47 -0.22
CA GLU A 37 -6.89 15.00 -1.43
C GLU A 37 -7.37 13.60 -1.87
N GLY A 38 -7.92 12.81 -0.94
CA GLY A 38 -8.42 11.47 -1.20
C GLY A 38 -7.33 10.41 -1.21
N LEU A 39 -7.59 9.28 -1.88
CA LEU A 39 -6.64 8.18 -1.94
C LEU A 39 -5.38 8.56 -2.74
N LYS A 40 -4.22 8.36 -2.11
CA LYS A 40 -2.90 8.51 -2.73
C LYS A 40 -2.12 7.21 -2.59
N ILE A 41 -1.30 6.92 -3.59
CA ILE A 41 -0.36 5.80 -3.57
C ILE A 41 1.06 6.33 -3.78
N ASP A 42 1.92 6.04 -2.81
CA ASP A 42 3.36 6.23 -2.94
C ASP A 42 3.99 4.88 -3.30
N ILE A 43 4.84 4.87 -4.33
CA ILE A 43 5.57 3.67 -4.78
C ILE A 43 7.05 3.87 -4.48
N PHE A 44 7.62 2.98 -3.67
CA PHE A 44 9.01 3.05 -3.26
C PHE A 44 9.93 2.43 -4.32
N PRO A 45 11.16 2.96 -4.48
CA PRO A 45 12.10 2.46 -5.47
C PRO A 45 12.50 1.01 -5.18
N SER A 46 12.54 0.18 -6.22
CA SER A 46 13.10 -1.16 -6.12
C SER A 46 14.62 -1.09 -5.99
N PRO A 47 15.24 -1.81 -5.03
CA PRO A 47 16.70 -1.89 -4.92
C PRO A 47 17.36 -2.39 -6.21
N ASP A 48 16.66 -3.24 -6.97
CA ASP A 48 17.12 -3.88 -8.20
C ASP A 48 16.61 -3.19 -9.48
N GLY A 49 16.03 -1.99 -9.34
CA GLY A 49 15.55 -1.14 -10.44
C GLY A 49 14.05 -1.24 -10.69
N SER A 50 13.48 -2.44 -10.87
CA SER A 50 12.04 -2.62 -11.04
C SER A 50 11.45 -3.66 -10.10
N TRP A 51 10.24 -3.41 -9.65
CA TRP A 51 9.42 -4.41 -8.98
C TRP A 51 8.76 -5.36 -9.99
N HIS A 52 8.67 -6.64 -9.64
CA HIS A 52 8.05 -7.66 -10.49
C HIS A 52 7.01 -8.46 -9.70
N PHE A 53 5.76 -8.01 -9.81
CA PHE A 53 4.64 -8.57 -9.06
C PHE A 53 3.70 -9.38 -9.94
N CYS A 54 2.96 -10.30 -9.30
CA CYS A 54 1.79 -10.89 -9.94
C CYS A 54 0.71 -9.81 -10.05
N PHE A 55 0.26 -9.51 -11.28
CA PHE A 55 -0.73 -8.45 -11.54
C PHE A 55 -2.00 -8.62 -10.72
N ASN A 56 -2.59 -9.82 -10.72
CA ASN A 56 -3.84 -10.08 -10.01
C ASN A 56 -3.68 -9.97 -8.49
N GLU A 57 -2.51 -10.34 -7.96
CA GLU A 57 -2.22 -10.24 -6.53
C GLU A 57 -2.11 -8.77 -6.11
N PHE A 58 -1.35 -7.97 -6.86
CA PHE A 58 -1.23 -6.53 -6.61
C PHE A 58 -2.60 -5.85 -6.73
N LEU A 59 -3.37 -6.17 -7.78
CA LEU A 59 -4.72 -5.62 -7.96
C LEU A 59 -5.64 -5.97 -6.77
N SER A 60 -5.64 -7.22 -6.30
CA SER A 60 -6.47 -7.58 -5.15
C SER A 60 -6.12 -6.80 -3.87
N LEU A 61 -4.84 -6.46 -3.66
CA LEU A 61 -4.42 -5.61 -2.54
C LEU A 61 -4.92 -4.18 -2.69
N LEU A 62 -4.91 -3.63 -3.92
CA LEU A 62 -5.47 -2.30 -4.20
C LEU A 62 -6.99 -2.26 -3.98
N GLU A 63 -7.71 -3.32 -4.33
CA GLU A 63 -9.16 -3.42 -4.08
C GLU A 63 -9.50 -3.52 -2.58
N GLU A 64 -8.59 -4.05 -1.76
CA GLU A 64 -8.77 -4.10 -0.30
C GLU A 64 -8.62 -2.71 0.35
N VAL A 65 -7.87 -1.79 -0.25
CA VAL A 65 -7.74 -0.41 0.22
C VAL A 65 -9.10 0.27 0.31
N GLY A 66 -9.92 0.17 -0.74
CA GLY A 66 -11.25 0.80 -0.77
C GLY A 66 -12.12 0.33 0.41
N LYS A 67 -11.96 -0.92 0.86
CA LYS A 67 -12.71 -1.45 2.00
C LYS A 67 -12.19 -0.96 3.36
N ASN A 68 -10.90 -0.62 3.44
CA ASN A 68 -10.21 -0.36 4.70
C ASN A 68 -9.94 1.12 4.97
N LEU A 69 -9.73 1.92 3.91
CA LEU A 69 -9.37 3.35 3.99
C LEU A 69 -10.45 4.30 3.49
N GLU A 70 -11.38 3.86 2.63
CA GLU A 70 -12.58 4.64 2.36
C GLU A 70 -13.56 4.46 3.52
N LYS A 71 -13.47 5.33 4.52
CA LYS A 71 -14.61 5.54 5.41
C LYS A 71 -15.66 6.40 4.67
N PRO A 72 -16.96 6.14 4.86
CA PRO A 72 -18.03 6.94 4.29
C PRO A 72 -17.99 8.41 4.75
#